data_AF-A0A1I9GBE6-F1
#
_entry.id   AF-A0A1I9GBE6-F1
#
_cell.length_a   1.000
_cell.length_b   1.000
_cell.length_c   1.000
_cell.angle_alpha   90.00
_cell.angle_beta   90.00
_cell.angle_gamma   90.00
#
_symmetry.space_group_name_H-M   'P 1'
#
loop_
_entity.id
_entity.type
_entity.pdbx_description
1 polymer ?
#
loop_
_entity_poly.entity_id
_entity_poly.type
_entity_poly.pdbx_seq_one_letter_code
_entity_poly.pdbx_strand_id
1 'polypeptide(L)'
;IGELLATISAASSFATPYIPRDRTTSKLSFQQRSFSGNRFSDHIALICVYNRWCEAYDQDTIAEKDFCERFSLNSTVLRMIRVAKRQLTDTLISCGFSESLFIPLAISNREPDSNLDLILSLLVYGNDYVIFF
;
A
#
# COMPACT_ATOMS: atom_id res chain seq x y z
N ILE A 1 -12.78 5.45 -0.41
CA ILE A 1 -12.87 3.96 -0.38
C ILE A 1 -12.26 3.36 -1.65
N GLY A 2 -12.69 3.78 -2.85
CA GLY A 2 -12.13 3.28 -4.12
C GLY A 2 -10.62 3.46 -4.26
N GLU A 3 -10.08 4.59 -3.76
CA GLU A 3 -8.63 4.83 -3.75
C GLU A 3 -7.85 3.78 -2.96
N LEU A 4 -8.32 3.42 -1.77
CA LEU A 4 -7.66 2.45 -0.90
C LEU A 4 -7.75 1.04 -1.45
N LEU A 5 -8.90 0.65 -2.01
CA LEU A 5 -9.05 -0.62 -2.70
C LEU A 5 -8.10 -0.70 -3.91
N ALA A 6 -8.03 0.35 -4.73
CA ALA A 6 -7.10 0.38 -5.86
C ALA A 6 -5.64 0.28 -5.41
N THR A 7 -5.25 0.96 -4.33
CA THR A 7 -3.91 0.87 -3.74
C THR A 7 -3.61 -0.55 -3.26
N ILE A 8 -4.51 -1.20 -2.53
CA ILE A 8 -4.26 -2.54 -1.99
C ILE A 8 -4.27 -3.60 -3.10
N SER A 9 -5.21 -3.52 -4.05
CA SER A 9 -5.26 -4.43 -5.20
C SER A 9 -4.00 -4.32 -6.05
N ALA A 10 -3.53 -3.09 -6.33
CA ALA A 10 -2.26 -2.89 -7.01
C ALA A 10 -1.11 -3.47 -6.19
N ALA A 11 -1.00 -3.12 -4.89
CA ALA A 11 0.10 -3.57 -4.05
C ALA A 11 0.15 -5.10 -3.85
N SER A 12 -1.00 -5.77 -3.82
CA SER A 12 -1.12 -7.23 -3.71
C SER A 12 -0.79 -7.96 -5.02
N SER A 13 -0.82 -7.26 -6.16
CA SER A 13 -0.46 -7.81 -7.47
C SER A 13 1.06 -7.88 -7.69
N PHE A 14 1.86 -7.30 -6.79
CA PHE A 14 3.33 -7.32 -6.85
C PHE A 14 3.93 -8.00 -5.62
N ALA A 15 5.19 -8.42 -5.74
CA ALA A 15 5.97 -8.86 -4.59
C ALA A 15 6.10 -7.73 -3.56
N THR A 16 6.17 -8.08 -2.27
CA THR A 16 6.28 -7.08 -1.20
C THR A 16 7.51 -6.18 -1.40
N PRO A 17 7.40 -4.85 -1.21
CA PRO A 17 8.50 -3.91 -1.47
C PRO A 17 9.64 -4.00 -0.45
N TYR A 18 9.51 -4.82 0.59
CA TYR A 18 10.52 -4.98 1.63
C TYR A 18 11.72 -5.78 1.12
N ILE A 19 12.91 -5.21 1.25
CA ILE A 19 14.18 -5.90 1.00
C ILE A 19 14.65 -6.48 2.34
N PRO A 20 14.74 -7.82 2.48
CA PRO A 20 15.33 -8.43 3.67
C PRO A 20 16.78 -7.96 3.83
N ARG A 21 17.15 -7.41 4.99
CA ARG A 21 18.53 -6.99 5.27
C ARG A 21 19.51 -8.17 5.38
N ASP A 22 18.97 -9.36 5.62
CA ASP A 22 19.72 -10.60 5.78
C ASP A 22 19.05 -11.69 4.93
N ARG A 23 19.81 -12.31 4.02
CA ARG A 23 19.33 -13.39 3.13
C ARG A 23 18.95 -14.66 3.89
N THR A 24 19.32 -14.77 5.17
CA THR A 24 19.03 -15.95 6.01
C THR A 24 17.78 -15.78 6.87
N THR A 25 17.25 -14.56 7.02
CA THR A 25 16.05 -14.30 7.82
C THR A 25 15.01 -13.50 7.03
N SER A 26 13.88 -14.12 6.67
CA SER A 26 12.71 -13.47 6.05
C SER A 26 11.95 -12.51 6.99
N LYS A 27 12.60 -12.02 8.06
CA LYS A 27 11.94 -11.26 9.13
C LYS A 27 12.05 -9.75 8.87
N LEU A 28 10.91 -9.08 8.83
CA LEU A 28 10.83 -7.62 8.80
C LEU A 28 11.51 -7.00 10.03
N SER A 29 12.30 -5.96 9.80
CA SER A 29 12.96 -5.16 10.83
C SER A 29 11.96 -4.46 11.75
N PHE A 30 12.38 -4.09 12.96
CA PHE A 30 11.53 -3.37 13.92
C PHE A 30 10.94 -2.08 13.34
N GLN A 31 11.69 -1.37 12.49
CA GLN A 31 11.22 -0.18 11.78
C GLN A 31 10.14 -0.50 10.74
N GLN A 32 10.26 -1.61 10.01
CA GLN A 32 9.23 -2.06 9.06
C GLN A 32 7.95 -2.49 9.79
N ARG A 33 8.09 -3.14 10.95
CA ARG A 33 6.96 -3.48 11.81
C ARG A 33 6.25 -2.25 12.39
N SER A 34 6.95 -1.13 12.57
CA SER A 34 6.33 0.09 13.10
C SER A 34 5.22 0.66 12.21
N PHE A 35 5.18 0.30 10.91
CA PHE A 35 4.13 0.73 10.00
C PHE A 35 2.77 0.05 10.26
N SER A 36 2.74 -1.14 10.88
CA SER A 36 1.47 -1.81 11.22
C SER A 36 0.72 -1.12 12.37
N GLY A 37 1.37 -0.19 13.08
CA GLY A 37 0.79 0.50 14.24
C GLY A 37 0.20 -0.48 15.27
N ASN A 38 -0.98 -0.14 15.80
CA ASN A 38 -1.74 -0.99 16.72
C ASN A 38 -2.69 -1.97 15.99
N ARG A 39 -2.66 -2.01 14.65
CA ARG A 39 -3.64 -2.75 13.83
C ARG A 39 -3.14 -4.13 13.41
N PHE A 40 -1.86 -4.43 13.63
CA PHE A 40 -1.24 -5.74 13.39
C PHE A 40 -1.57 -6.37 12.02
N SER A 41 -1.77 -5.56 10.98
CA SER A 41 -2.12 -6.01 9.62
C SER A 41 -1.03 -5.64 8.63
N ASP A 42 -0.53 -6.64 7.89
CA ASP A 42 0.50 -6.46 6.86
C ASP A 42 0.00 -5.59 5.70
N HIS A 43 -1.28 -5.70 5.33
CA HIS A 43 -1.89 -4.82 4.33
C HIS A 43 -1.92 -3.36 4.80
N ILE A 44 -2.26 -3.11 6.07
CA ILE A 44 -2.21 -1.75 6.63
C ILE A 44 -0.78 -1.21 6.67
N ALA A 45 0.17 -2.04 7.08
CA ALA A 45 1.59 -1.67 7.08
C ALA A 45 2.06 -1.29 5.66
N LEU A 46 1.65 -2.06 4.66
CA LEU A 46 1.98 -1.82 3.25
C LEU A 46 1.36 -0.52 2.73
N ILE A 47 0.10 -0.23 3.03
CA ILE A 47 -0.55 1.03 2.65
C ILE A 47 0.13 2.23 3.32
N CYS A 48 0.45 2.13 4.61
CA CYS A 48 1.12 3.20 5.33
C CYS A 48 2.54 3.46 4.78
N VAL A 49 3.28 2.40 4.43
CA VAL A 49 4.56 2.53 3.74
C VAL A 49 4.38 3.21 2.39
N TYR A 50 3.41 2.77 1.59
CA TYR A 50 3.16 3.30 0.25
C TYR A 50 2.76 4.78 0.29
N ASN A 51 1.88 5.19 1.21
CA ASN A 51 1.45 6.58 1.36
C ASN A 51 2.62 7.47 1.76
N ARG A 52 3.42 7.07 2.75
CA ARG A 52 4.60 7.82 3.17
C ARG A 52 5.70 7.86 2.12
N TRP A 53 5.83 6.81 1.31
CA TRP A 53 6.70 6.82 0.15
C TRP A 53 6.18 7.78 -0.93
N CYS A 54 4.88 7.86 -1.19
CA CYS A 54 4.30 8.81 -2.14
C CYS A 54 4.59 10.26 -1.71
N GLU A 55 4.47 10.59 -0.42
CA GLU A 55 4.84 11.91 0.11
C GLU A 55 6.31 12.25 -0.18
N ALA A 56 7.23 11.30 0.07
CA ALA A 56 8.65 11.48 -0.21
C ALA A 56 8.94 11.58 -1.72
N TYR A 57 8.24 10.78 -2.54
CA TYR A 57 8.35 10.77 -4.00
C TYR A 57 7.89 12.09 -4.62
N ASP A 58 6.76 12.62 -4.16
CA ASP A 58 6.19 13.87 -4.67
C ASP A 58 6.98 15.10 -4.18
N GLN A 59 7.80 14.96 -3.13
CA GLN A 59 8.70 16.00 -2.64
C GLN A 59 9.92 16.17 -3.57
N ASP A 60 10.78 15.17 -3.67
CA ASP A 60 11.98 15.18 -4.53
C ASP A 60 12.66 13.80 -4.62
N THR A 61 13.56 13.63 -5.58
CA THR A 61 14.27 12.36 -5.81
C THR A 61 15.22 11.95 -4.69
N ILE A 62 15.73 12.91 -3.90
CA ILE A 62 16.65 12.63 -2.79
C ILE A 62 15.82 12.12 -1.61
N ALA A 63 14.71 12.76 -1.28
CA ALA A 63 13.77 12.32 -0.26
C ALA A 63 13.25 10.89 -0.51
N GLU A 64 12.91 10.55 -1.76
CA GLU A 64 12.53 9.18 -2.12
C GLU A 64 13.64 8.17 -1.81
N LYS A 65 14.87 8.48 -2.25
CA LYS A 65 16.03 7.60 -2.08
C LYS A 65 16.33 7.39 -0.60
N ASP A 66 16.38 8.46 0.18
CA ASP A 66 16.62 8.42 1.63
C ASP A 66 15.54 7.60 2.35
N PHE A 67 14.28 7.74 1.95
CA PHE A 67 13.17 6.95 2.50
C PHE A 67 13.35 5.45 2.19
N CYS A 68 13.66 5.10 0.95
CA CYS A 68 13.87 3.72 0.54
C CYS A 68 15.09 3.08 1.24
N GLU A 69 16.18 3.81 1.40
CA GLU A 69 17.37 3.35 2.12
C GLU A 69 17.06 3.13 3.60
N ARG A 70 16.42 4.11 4.25
CA ARG A 70 16.06 4.06 5.67
C ARG A 70 15.21 2.84 6.02
N PHE A 71 14.21 2.53 5.20
CA PHE A 71 13.26 1.45 5.46
C PHE A 71 13.56 0.16 4.70
N SER A 72 14.69 0.10 3.97
CA SER A 72 15.10 -1.02 3.13
C SER A 72 13.98 -1.46 2.18
N LEU A 73 13.56 -0.52 1.35
CA LEU A 73 12.47 -0.69 0.39
C LEU A 73 12.99 -0.70 -1.04
N ASN A 74 12.34 -1.47 -1.89
CA ASN A 74 12.58 -1.46 -3.33
C ASN A 74 11.76 -0.34 -3.99
N SER A 75 12.42 0.78 -4.31
CA SER A 75 11.81 1.92 -5.02
C SER A 75 11.18 1.48 -6.35
N THR A 76 11.80 0.55 -7.08
CA THR A 76 11.25 0.08 -8.36
C THR A 76 9.90 -0.62 -8.18
N VAL A 77 9.76 -1.47 -7.15
CA VAL A 77 8.48 -2.13 -6.84
C VAL A 77 7.43 -1.09 -6.45
N LEU A 78 7.76 -0.11 -5.62
CA LEU A 78 6.83 0.96 -5.21
C LEU A 78 6.36 1.81 -6.41
N ARG A 79 7.27 2.11 -7.34
CA ARG A 79 6.94 2.79 -8.60
C ARG A 79 6.03 1.94 -9.49
N MET A 80 6.28 0.63 -9.60
CA MET A 80 5.40 -0.29 -10.34
C MET A 80 3.99 -0.33 -9.74
N ILE A 81 3.88 -0.40 -8.41
CA ILE A 81 2.59 -0.35 -7.69
C ILE A 81 1.86 0.96 -8.03
N ARG A 82 2.54 2.11 -8.03
CA ARG A 82 1.93 3.40 -8.39
C ARG A 82 1.41 3.44 -9.82
N VAL A 83 2.18 2.90 -10.77
CA VAL A 83 1.76 2.81 -12.18
C VAL A 83 0.54 1.90 -12.32
N ALA A 84 0.56 0.73 -11.71
CA ALA A 84 -0.56 -0.21 -11.76
C ALA A 84 -1.82 0.37 -11.09
N LYS A 85 -1.68 1.05 -9.94
CA LYS A 85 -2.78 1.75 -9.30
C LYS A 85 -3.42 2.74 -10.25
N ARG A 86 -2.60 3.57 -10.91
CA ARG A 86 -3.10 4.58 -11.86
C ARG A 86 -3.83 3.91 -13.03
N GLN A 87 -3.26 2.87 -13.63
CA GLN A 87 -3.90 2.13 -14.72
C GLN A 87 -5.25 1.52 -14.30
N LEU A 88 -5.32 0.96 -13.08
CA LEU A 88 -6.55 0.40 -12.54
C LEU A 88 -7.60 1.50 -12.32
N THR A 89 -7.21 2.62 -11.72
CA THR A 89 -8.09 3.77 -11.51
C THR A 89 -8.61 4.33 -12.83
N ASP A 90 -7.73 4.55 -13.82
CA ASP A 90 -8.09 5.05 -15.14
C ASP A 90 -9.07 4.10 -15.84
N THR A 91 -8.86 2.79 -15.70
CA THR A 91 -9.77 1.76 -16.25
C THR A 91 -11.15 1.82 -15.58
N LEU A 92 -11.19 1.91 -14.24
CA LEU A 92 -12.46 1.99 -13.51
C LEU A 92 -13.22 3.27 -13.87
N ILE A 93 -12.54 4.41 -13.97
CA ILE A 93 -13.17 5.66 -14.42
C ILE A 93 -13.73 5.50 -15.84
N SER A 94 -12.97 4.88 -16.75
CA SER A 94 -13.44 4.57 -18.11
C SER A 94 -14.66 3.65 -18.14
N CYS A 95 -14.86 2.81 -17.13
CA CYS A 95 -16.05 1.97 -16.98
C CYS A 95 -17.25 2.71 -16.37
N GLY A 96 -17.13 3.99 -16.06
CA GLY A 96 -18.21 4.84 -15.54
C GLY A 96 -18.21 5.05 -14.03
N PHE A 97 -17.14 4.65 -13.32
CA PHE A 97 -16.99 4.96 -11.91
C PHE A 97 -16.61 6.44 -11.72
N SER A 98 -17.21 7.09 -10.72
CA SER A 98 -16.94 8.51 -10.42
C SER A 98 -15.51 8.71 -9.93
N GLU A 99 -14.82 9.74 -10.44
CA GLU A 99 -13.47 10.14 -10.02
C GLU A 99 -13.39 10.46 -8.52
N SER A 100 -14.49 10.95 -7.94
CA SER A 100 -14.59 11.24 -6.50
C SER A 100 -14.40 10.03 -5.59
N LEU A 101 -14.51 8.80 -6.13
CA LEU A 101 -14.24 7.56 -5.40
C LEU A 101 -12.75 7.32 -5.15
N PHE A 102 -11.88 7.98 -5.93
CA PHE A 102 -10.43 7.77 -5.98
C PHE A 102 -9.62 8.91 -5.35
N ILE A 103 -10.27 9.80 -4.58
CA ILE A 103 -9.58 10.85 -3.84
C ILE A 103 -8.65 10.21 -2.79
N PRO A 104 -7.36 10.60 -2.72
CA PRO A 104 -6.41 10.10 -1.72
C PRO A 104 -6.95 10.30 -0.31
N LEU A 105 -7.10 9.19 0.44
CA LEU A 105 -7.51 9.26 1.83
C LEU A 105 -6.26 9.13 2.72
N ALA A 106 -6.02 10.13 3.57
CA ALA A 106 -5.00 10.05 4.59
C ALA A 106 -5.45 9.03 5.66
N ILE A 107 -4.86 7.84 5.66
CA ILE A 107 -5.13 6.83 6.69
C ILE A 107 -4.26 7.10 7.91
N SER A 108 -4.89 7.20 9.08
CA SER A 108 -4.21 7.19 10.38
C SER A 108 -4.04 5.75 10.87
N ASN A 109 -2.81 5.32 11.16
CA ASN A 109 -2.52 3.97 11.68
C ASN A 109 -2.58 3.86 13.21
N ARG A 110 -2.98 4.96 13.88
CA ARG A 110 -3.07 5.06 15.36
C ARG A 110 -4.50 5.25 15.85
N GLU A 111 -5.39 5.76 15.02
CA GLU A 111 -6.76 6.07 15.39
C GLU A 111 -7.73 5.01 14.82
N PRO A 112 -8.83 4.71 15.52
CA PRO A 112 -9.87 3.84 15.00
C PRO A 112 -10.58 4.53 13.84
N ASP A 113 -10.27 4.11 12.61
CA ASP A 113 -10.97 4.55 11.40
C ASP A 113 -11.94 3.47 10.92
N SER A 114 -13.24 3.71 11.08
CA SER A 114 -14.31 2.78 10.68
C SER A 114 -14.34 2.52 9.17
N ASN A 115 -13.84 3.44 8.33
CA ASN A 115 -13.72 3.21 6.90
C ASN A 115 -12.62 2.20 6.59
N LEU A 116 -11.55 2.21 7.39
CA LEU A 116 -10.46 1.24 7.27
C LEU A 116 -10.92 -0.17 7.67
N ASP A 117 -11.76 -0.29 8.70
CA ASP A 117 -12.40 -1.54 9.11
C ASP A 117 -13.34 -2.10 8.02
N LEU A 118 -14.11 -1.22 7.37
CA LEU A 118 -14.94 -1.60 6.24
C LEU A 118 -14.10 -2.06 5.04
N ILE A 119 -13.00 -1.38 4.74
CA ILE A 119 -12.10 -1.78 3.63
C ILE A 119 -11.40 -3.11 3.94
N LEU A 120 -10.91 -3.31 5.16
CA LEU A 120 -10.33 -4.59 5.60
C LEU A 120 -11.34 -5.73 5.47
N SER A 121 -12.59 -5.53 5.88
CA SER A 121 -13.64 -6.56 5.76
C SER A 121 -14.00 -6.87 4.30
N LEU A 122 -14.07 -5.86 3.42
CA LEU A 122 -14.22 -6.05 1.96
C LEU A 122 -13.02 -6.77 1.34
N LEU A 123 -11.80 -6.53 1.84
CA LEU A 123 -10.60 -7.16 1.33
C LEU A 123 -10.50 -8.63 1.72
N VAL A 124 -10.84 -8.95 2.98
CA VAL A 124 -10.97 -10.33 3.45
C VAL A 124 -12.00 -11.07 2.62
N TYR A 125 -13.16 -10.43 2.36
CA TYR A 125 -14.18 -10.99 1.48
C TYR A 125 -13.63 -11.26 0.07
N GLY A 126 -12.93 -10.29 -0.55
CA GLY A 126 -12.36 -10.47 -1.89
C GLY A 126 -11.24 -11.51 -1.99
N ASN A 127 -10.39 -11.65 -0.95
CA ASN A 127 -9.26 -12.57 -0.97
C ASN A 127 -9.70 -14.03 -0.77
N ASP A 128 -10.78 -14.29 -0.01
CA ASP A 128 -11.36 -15.64 0.14
C ASP A 128 -11.96 -16.19 -1.19
N TYR A 129 -12.44 -15.33 -2.09
CA TYR A 129 -12.93 -15.76 -3.42
C TYR A 129 -11.83 -15.91 -4.48
N VAL A 130 -10.60 -15.45 -4.21
CA VAL A 130 -9.47 -15.52 -5.17
C VAL A 130 -8.56 -16.73 -4.90
N ILE A 131 -8.74 -17.47 -3.79
CA ILE A 131 -8.09 -18.78 -3.55
C ILE A 131 -8.94 -19.95 -4.10
N PHE A 132 -9.59 -19.76 -5.26
CA PHE A 132 -10.29 -20.87 -5.95
C PHE A 132 -10.17 -20.86 -7.49
N PHE A 133 -9.15 -20.23 -8.06
CA PHE A 133 -8.75 -20.48 -9.45
C PHE A 133 -7.25 -20.60 -9.62
#